data_AF-D0P4U6-F1
#
_entry.id   AF-D0P4U6-F1
#
_cell.length_a   1.000
_cell.length_b   1.000
_cell.length_c   1.000
_cell.angle_alpha   90.00
_cell.angle_beta   90.00
_cell.angle_gamma   90.00
#
_symmetry.space_group_name_H-M   'P 1'
#
loop_
_entity.id
_entity.type
_entity.pdbx_description
1 polymer ?
#
loop_
_entity_poly.entity_id
_entity_poly.type
_entity_poly.pdbx_seq_one_letter_code
_entity_poly.pdbx_strand_id
1 'polypeptide(L)'
;MLCRTDLLVSCSIHEVHEKVTGCKITERMFADGHGPWGIAEHSTVHVDATLRPLADHEVKNAITVRRLSDYFDFGVVLAAYSPDAAIAVGFDDHTACSWNFSNSSNVDGELQGEFYLMERDQTLQVNMMFYPKEGGLQTALLVPCWKQKSAAFGYPVSADEFVAYPMVDPLLHMDAEFAFRNPYGFLPGLLYGLLPFK
;
A
#
# COMPACT_ATOMS: atom_id res chain seq x y z
N MET A 1 -5.22 24.94 -37.07
CA MET A 1 -4.63 25.18 -35.73
C MET A 1 -5.32 24.21 -34.79
N LEU A 2 -4.77 23.00 -34.68
CA LEU A 2 -5.33 21.92 -33.84
C LEU A 2 -4.81 22.16 -32.43
N CYS A 3 -5.63 22.74 -31.55
CA CYS A 3 -5.34 22.68 -30.13
C CYS A 3 -5.36 21.20 -29.73
N ARG A 4 -4.20 20.64 -29.40
CA ARG A 4 -4.15 19.45 -28.55
C ARG A 4 -4.86 19.85 -27.27
N THR A 5 -6.06 19.32 -27.05
CA THR A 5 -6.66 19.18 -25.73
C THR A 5 -5.77 18.22 -24.97
N ASP A 6 -4.66 18.74 -24.43
CA ASP A 6 -4.02 18.12 -23.28
C ASP A 6 -5.04 18.29 -22.15
N LEU A 7 -5.96 17.32 -22.04
CA LEU A 7 -6.79 17.15 -20.86
C LEU A 7 -5.81 17.14 -19.67
N LEU A 8 -5.98 18.11 -18.77
CA LEU A 8 -5.16 18.22 -17.57
C LEU A 8 -5.42 16.97 -16.71
N VAL A 9 -4.60 15.95 -16.90
CA VAL A 9 -4.57 14.77 -16.05
C VAL A 9 -4.13 15.26 -14.67
N SER A 10 -4.96 14.99 -13.66
CA SER A 10 -4.57 15.26 -12.27
C SER A 10 -3.98 13.99 -11.71
N CYS A 11 -2.69 14.04 -11.40
CA CYS A 11 -2.02 12.99 -10.64
C CYS A 11 -1.69 13.55 -9.25
N SER A 12 -2.08 12.82 -8.20
CA SER A 12 -1.50 13.01 -6.87
C SER A 12 -0.33 12.03 -6.77
N ILE A 13 0.89 12.54 -6.64
CA ILE A 13 2.09 11.72 -6.50
C ILE A 13 2.63 11.97 -5.10
N HIS A 14 2.76 10.90 -4.32
CA HIS A 14 3.31 10.93 -2.99
C HIS A 14 4.65 10.19 -3.00
N GLU A 15 5.71 10.94 -2.77
CA GLU A 15 7.08 10.40 -2.66
C GLU A 15 7.42 10.21 -1.18
N VAL A 16 7.99 9.05 -0.86
CA VAL A 16 8.50 8.75 0.49
C VAL A 16 9.94 8.29 0.36
N HIS A 17 10.86 9.05 0.94
CA HIS A 17 12.29 8.73 1.01
C HIS A 17 12.76 8.77 2.46
N GLU A 18 12.25 7.84 3.27
CA GLU A 18 12.39 7.90 4.73
C GLU A 18 12.46 6.52 5.40
N LYS A 19 12.81 6.54 6.69
CA LYS A 19 12.73 5.37 7.58
C LYS A 19 11.30 5.22 8.07
N VAL A 20 10.63 4.13 7.69
CA VAL A 20 9.18 3.99 7.91
C VAL A 20 8.82 2.80 8.78
N THR A 21 7.73 2.95 9.55
CA THR A 21 7.04 1.87 10.25
C THR A 21 5.82 1.36 9.48
N GLY A 22 5.58 1.93 8.29
CA GLY A 22 4.43 1.69 7.42
C GLY A 22 4.06 2.97 6.68
N CYS A 23 3.31 2.83 5.60
CA CYS A 23 2.80 3.93 4.79
C CYS A 23 1.36 3.62 4.38
N LYS A 24 0.48 4.61 4.54
CA LYS A 24 -0.90 4.53 4.09
C LYS A 24 -1.28 5.86 3.47
N ILE A 25 -1.66 5.82 2.20
CA ILE A 25 -2.07 7.00 1.46
C ILE A 25 -3.46 6.74 0.91
N THR A 26 -4.36 7.69 1.14
CA THR A 26 -5.75 7.59 0.71
C THR A 26 -6.08 8.82 -0.11
N GLU A 27 -6.62 8.60 -1.30
CA GLU A 27 -7.03 9.66 -2.22
C GLU A 27 -8.45 9.40 -2.73
N ARG A 28 -9.13 10.45 -3.16
CA ARG A 28 -10.44 10.31 -3.79
C ARG A 28 -10.28 10.20 -5.31
N MET A 29 -10.83 9.14 -5.89
CA MET A 29 -10.70 8.80 -7.31
C MET A 29 -12.04 8.47 -7.95
N PHE A 30 -12.10 8.59 -9.28
CA PHE A 30 -13.18 8.00 -10.07
C PHE A 30 -12.90 6.53 -10.38
N ALA A 31 -13.95 5.75 -10.60
CA ALA A 31 -13.82 4.41 -11.15
C ALA A 31 -13.13 4.44 -12.52
N ASP A 32 -12.33 3.41 -12.78
CA ASP A 32 -11.67 3.18 -14.06
C ASP A 32 -12.71 3.08 -15.17
N GLY A 33 -12.51 3.83 -16.25
CA GLY A 33 -13.45 3.92 -17.37
C GLY A 33 -14.78 4.63 -17.07
N HIS A 34 -15.00 5.13 -15.86
CA HIS A 34 -16.27 5.73 -15.42
C HIS A 34 -16.05 7.15 -14.88
N GLY A 35 -15.68 8.06 -15.77
CA GLY A 35 -15.51 9.47 -15.47
C GLY A 35 -16.80 10.27 -15.40
N PRO A 36 -16.71 11.53 -14.92
CA PRO A 36 -17.83 12.45 -14.98
C PRO A 36 -18.30 12.64 -16.43
N TRP A 37 -19.61 12.77 -16.61
CA TRP A 37 -20.25 13.00 -17.91
C TRP A 37 -20.05 11.90 -18.97
N GLY A 38 -19.72 10.67 -18.54
CA GLY A 38 -19.58 9.51 -19.44
C GLY A 38 -18.28 9.48 -20.23
N ILE A 39 -17.27 10.24 -19.82
CA ILE A 39 -15.91 10.14 -20.36
C ILE A 39 -15.28 8.86 -19.81
N ALA A 40 -14.75 8.02 -20.70
CA ALA A 40 -14.11 6.75 -20.34
C ALA A 40 -12.59 6.85 -20.56
N GLU A 41 -11.87 7.17 -19.50
CA GLU A 41 -10.41 7.14 -19.41
C GLU A 41 -9.95 6.29 -18.21
N HIS A 42 -8.66 5.99 -18.16
CA HIS A 42 -8.12 5.10 -17.14
C HIS A 42 -7.77 5.80 -15.84
N SER A 43 -8.44 5.41 -14.75
CA SER A 43 -8.08 5.81 -13.38
C SER A 43 -7.20 4.71 -12.78
N THR A 44 -6.04 5.08 -12.24
CA THR A 44 -5.06 4.08 -11.76
C THR A 44 -4.39 4.51 -10.49
N VAL A 45 -4.19 3.55 -9.57
CA VAL A 45 -3.25 3.65 -8.47
C VAL A 45 -2.02 2.86 -8.86
N HIS A 46 -0.88 3.53 -8.98
CA HIS A 46 0.42 2.91 -9.22
C HIS A 46 1.27 3.08 -7.97
N VAL A 47 1.84 1.99 -7.49
CA VAL A 47 2.85 2.01 -6.43
C VAL A 47 4.13 1.40 -6.98
N ASP A 48 5.23 2.13 -6.83
CA ASP A 48 6.58 1.64 -7.06
C ASP A 48 7.40 1.90 -5.80
N ALA A 49 7.93 0.85 -5.18
CA ALA A 49 8.67 1.00 -3.93
C ALA A 49 9.88 0.08 -3.88
N THR A 50 10.99 0.64 -3.40
CA THR A 50 12.22 -0.05 -3.05
C THR A 50 12.42 0.00 -1.55
N LEU A 51 12.46 -1.17 -0.92
CA LEU A 51 12.64 -1.33 0.52
C LEU A 51 13.96 -2.02 0.81
N ARG A 52 14.65 -1.57 1.86
CA ARG A 52 15.82 -2.26 2.38
C ARG A 52 15.81 -2.24 3.91
N PRO A 53 16.37 -3.28 4.56
CA PRO A 53 16.72 -3.21 5.97
C PRO A 53 17.61 -2.00 6.27
N LEU A 54 17.35 -1.34 7.40
CA LEU A 54 18.26 -0.33 7.93
C LEU A 54 19.56 -0.97 8.40
N ALA A 55 20.68 -0.30 8.09
CA ALA A 55 21.99 -0.70 8.57
C ALA A 55 22.16 -0.35 10.05
N ASP A 56 23.10 -1.04 10.73
CA ASP A 56 23.37 -0.88 12.16
C ASP A 56 23.66 0.57 12.59
N HIS A 57 24.22 1.40 11.72
CA HIS A 57 24.52 2.81 12.01
C HIS A 57 23.33 3.75 11.77
N GLU A 58 22.26 3.27 11.13
CA GLU A 58 21.07 4.08 10.79
C GLU A 58 20.01 4.04 11.89
N VAL A 59 20.10 3.11 12.84
CA VAL A 59 19.08 2.92 13.89
C VAL A 59 19.55 3.50 15.22
N LYS A 60 18.64 4.20 15.92
CA LYS A 60 18.92 4.79 17.24
C LYS A 60 19.12 3.74 18.31
N ASN A 61 18.29 2.69 18.27
CA ASN A 61 18.40 1.53 19.13
C ASN A 61 19.11 0.41 18.36
N ALA A 62 19.82 -0.46 19.07
CA ALA A 62 20.57 -1.59 18.52
C ALA A 62 19.70 -2.69 17.86
N ILE A 63 18.46 -2.37 17.48
CA ILE A 63 17.42 -3.25 16.97
C ILE A 63 17.35 -3.06 15.45
N THR A 64 17.81 -4.04 14.68
CA THR A 64 17.75 -4.05 13.22
C THR A 64 17.12 -5.35 12.74
N VAL A 65 16.55 -5.37 11.51
CA VAL A 65 16.10 -6.62 10.86
C VAL A 65 17.21 -7.67 10.91
N ARG A 66 18.45 -7.25 10.64
CA ARG A 66 19.63 -8.11 10.63
C ARG A 66 19.91 -8.82 11.96
N ARG A 67 19.58 -8.19 13.09
CA ARG A 67 19.77 -8.77 14.43
C ARG A 67 18.55 -9.54 14.89
N LEU A 68 17.37 -9.04 14.55
CA LEU A 68 16.11 -9.70 14.86
C LEU A 68 15.84 -10.92 13.98
N SER A 69 16.51 -11.04 12.82
CA SER A 69 16.32 -12.14 11.87
C SER A 69 16.64 -13.51 12.46
N ASP A 70 17.40 -13.56 13.55
CA ASP A 70 17.70 -14.82 14.24
C ASP A 70 16.47 -15.35 15.00
N TYR A 71 15.54 -14.46 15.38
CA TYR A 71 14.34 -14.77 16.17
C TYR A 71 13.03 -14.60 15.40
N PHE A 72 13.02 -13.73 14.39
CA PHE A 72 11.84 -13.31 13.66
C PHE A 72 12.04 -13.44 12.15
N ASP A 73 10.96 -13.79 11.45
CA ASP A 73 10.83 -13.60 10.01
C ASP A 73 10.19 -12.23 9.75
N PHE A 74 10.61 -11.59 8.66
CA PHE A 74 10.10 -10.29 8.23
C PHE A 74 9.44 -10.39 6.87
N GLY A 75 8.45 -9.54 6.65
CA GLY A 75 7.81 -9.37 5.36
C GLY A 75 7.24 -7.99 5.21
N VAL A 76 6.73 -7.71 4.02
CA VAL A 76 6.05 -6.45 3.69
C VAL A 76 4.79 -6.80 2.94
N VAL A 77 3.68 -6.19 3.35
CA VAL A 77 2.45 -6.19 2.56
C VAL A 77 2.43 -4.93 1.74
N LEU A 78 2.12 -5.07 0.45
CA LEU A 78 1.65 -3.98 -0.39
C LEU A 78 0.21 -4.30 -0.80
N ALA A 79 -0.69 -3.35 -0.61
CA ALA A 79 -2.09 -3.50 -1.00
C ALA A 79 -2.67 -2.18 -1.52
N ALA A 80 -3.54 -2.25 -2.51
CA ALA A 80 -4.38 -1.17 -2.98
C ALA A 80 -5.84 -1.60 -2.95
N TYR A 81 -6.73 -0.76 -2.41
CA TYR A 81 -8.11 -1.15 -2.19
C TYR A 81 -9.07 0.05 -2.06
N SER A 82 -10.33 -0.21 -2.39
CA SER A 82 -11.47 0.62 -2.01
C SER A 82 -11.84 0.32 -0.55
N PRO A 83 -11.83 1.29 0.38
CA PRO A 83 -12.05 1.05 1.80
C PRO A 83 -13.35 0.32 2.13
N ASP A 84 -14.45 0.67 1.46
CA ASP A 84 -15.76 0.05 1.73
C ASP A 84 -15.77 -1.44 1.33
N ALA A 85 -15.15 -1.79 0.20
CA ALA A 85 -15.02 -3.16 -0.26
C ALA A 85 -14.07 -3.98 0.64
N ALA A 86 -12.95 -3.37 1.05
CA ALA A 86 -12.02 -3.97 2.00
C ALA A 86 -12.69 -4.30 3.34
N ILE A 87 -13.45 -3.36 3.90
CA ILE A 87 -14.18 -3.57 5.17
C ILE A 87 -15.22 -4.70 5.03
N ALA A 88 -15.92 -4.78 3.89
CA ALA A 88 -16.92 -5.81 3.65
C ALA A 88 -16.34 -7.24 3.68
N VAL A 89 -15.06 -7.40 3.31
CA VAL A 89 -14.34 -8.68 3.40
C VAL A 89 -13.55 -8.83 4.71
N GLY A 90 -13.50 -7.81 5.56
CA GLY A 90 -12.77 -7.82 6.84
C GLY A 90 -11.29 -7.47 6.72
N PHE A 91 -10.88 -6.82 5.63
CA PHE A 91 -9.52 -6.32 5.44
C PHE A 91 -9.36 -4.92 6.03
N ASP A 92 -8.32 -4.75 6.85
CA ASP A 92 -7.86 -3.46 7.36
C ASP A 92 -6.35 -3.48 7.63
N ASP A 93 -5.82 -2.37 8.13
CA ASP A 93 -4.39 -2.19 8.41
C ASP A 93 -3.85 -3.22 9.42
N HIS A 94 -4.70 -3.70 10.34
CA HIS A 94 -4.34 -4.67 11.38
C HIS A 94 -4.35 -6.11 10.85
N THR A 95 -5.29 -6.44 9.97
CA THR A 95 -5.41 -7.77 9.37
C THR A 95 -4.49 -7.97 8.17
N ALA A 96 -3.94 -6.89 7.60
CA ALA A 96 -3.09 -6.90 6.41
C ALA A 96 -1.97 -7.96 6.45
N CYS A 97 -1.21 -8.04 7.54
CA CYS A 97 -0.08 -8.98 7.65
C CYS A 97 -0.49 -10.44 7.78
N SER A 98 -1.69 -10.72 8.30
CA SER A 98 -2.26 -12.06 8.41
C SER A 98 -3.17 -12.41 7.22
N TRP A 99 -3.39 -11.46 6.30
CA TRP A 99 -4.33 -11.62 5.21
C TRP A 99 -3.78 -12.61 4.18
N ASN A 100 -4.65 -13.50 3.70
CA ASN A 100 -4.29 -14.45 2.67
C ASN A 100 -4.52 -13.83 1.28
N PHE A 101 -3.49 -13.19 0.72
CA PHE A 101 -3.46 -12.61 -0.64
C PHE A 101 -3.47 -13.63 -1.79
N SER A 102 -4.10 -14.79 -1.60
CA SER A 102 -4.41 -15.71 -2.70
C SER A 102 -5.23 -15.03 -3.78
N ASN A 103 -5.15 -15.50 -5.03
CA ASN A 103 -5.91 -14.94 -6.16
C ASN A 103 -7.42 -14.84 -5.89
N SER A 104 -8.00 -15.69 -5.04
CA SER A 104 -9.42 -15.63 -4.68
C SER A 104 -9.78 -14.51 -3.70
N SER A 105 -8.81 -14.00 -2.94
CA SER A 105 -8.98 -12.87 -2.04
C SER A 105 -8.75 -11.52 -2.71
N ASN A 106 -7.94 -11.52 -3.79
CA ASN A 106 -7.75 -10.37 -4.64
C ASN A 106 -9.00 -10.23 -5.51
N VAL A 107 -9.74 -9.15 -5.28
CA VAL A 107 -10.93 -8.79 -6.03
C VAL A 107 -10.56 -7.60 -6.90
N ASP A 108 -10.48 -7.82 -8.21
CA ASP A 108 -10.04 -6.81 -9.17
C ASP A 108 -10.79 -5.49 -9.01
N GLY A 109 -10.00 -4.44 -8.76
CA GLY A 109 -10.48 -3.07 -8.58
C GLY A 109 -11.22 -2.77 -7.28
N GLU A 110 -11.30 -3.74 -6.36
CA GLU A 110 -11.87 -3.57 -5.02
C GLU A 110 -10.80 -3.77 -3.95
N LEU A 111 -10.00 -4.84 -4.05
CA LEU A 111 -8.88 -5.12 -3.17
C LEU A 111 -7.85 -5.97 -3.89
N GLN A 112 -6.63 -5.45 -4.01
CA GLN A 112 -5.49 -6.19 -4.55
C GLN A 112 -4.31 -6.01 -3.61
N GLY A 113 -3.66 -7.10 -3.26
CA GLY A 113 -2.47 -7.06 -2.43
C GLY A 113 -1.58 -8.26 -2.64
N GLU A 114 -0.34 -8.11 -2.19
CA GLU A 114 0.66 -9.16 -2.17
C GLU A 114 1.48 -9.07 -0.89
N PHE A 115 1.90 -10.23 -0.41
CA PHE A 115 2.82 -10.37 0.71
C PHE A 115 4.19 -10.78 0.20
N TYR A 116 5.22 -10.01 0.56
CA TYR A 116 6.60 -10.24 0.18
C TYR A 116 7.42 -10.62 1.41
N LEU A 117 8.02 -11.81 1.40
CA LEU A 117 9.02 -12.16 2.41
C LEU A 117 10.27 -11.30 2.21
N MET A 118 10.81 -10.80 3.32
CA MET A 118 12.03 -10.00 3.32
C MET A 118 13.17 -10.81 3.91
N GLU A 119 14.19 -11.06 3.09
CA GLU A 119 15.40 -11.71 3.55
C GLU A 119 16.40 -10.73 4.17
N ARG A 120 17.35 -11.29 4.91
CA ARG A 120 18.41 -10.54 5.56
C ARG A 120 19.27 -9.81 4.53
N ASP A 121 19.50 -8.53 4.74
CA ASP A 121 20.38 -7.68 3.94
C ASP A 121 19.98 -7.59 2.44
N GLN A 122 18.74 -7.96 2.09
CA GLN A 122 18.20 -7.89 0.72
C GLN A 122 17.43 -6.59 0.49
N THR A 123 17.58 -6.02 -0.71
CA THR A 123 16.69 -4.96 -1.20
C THR A 123 15.51 -5.60 -1.92
N LEU A 124 14.30 -5.23 -1.50
CA LEU A 124 13.04 -5.68 -2.08
C LEU A 124 12.49 -4.57 -2.99
N GLN A 125 12.20 -4.90 -4.23
CA GLN A 125 11.47 -4.01 -5.14
C GLN A 125 10.06 -4.55 -5.31
N VAL A 126 9.07 -3.69 -5.10
CA VAL A 126 7.65 -4.01 -5.26
C VAL A 126 7.02 -3.00 -6.19
N ASN A 127 6.15 -3.49 -7.07
CA ASN A 127 5.40 -2.68 -8.02
C ASN A 127 3.98 -3.21 -8.08
N MET A 128 3.01 -2.30 -8.07
CA MET A 128 1.60 -2.65 -8.14
C MET A 128 0.83 -1.64 -8.98
N MET A 129 -0.02 -2.15 -9.86
CA MET A 129 -1.01 -1.37 -10.60
C MET A 129 -2.41 -1.82 -10.18
N PHE A 130 -3.22 -0.88 -9.74
CA PHE A 130 -4.60 -1.10 -9.31
C PHE A 130 -5.55 -0.17 -10.07
N TYR A 131 -6.67 -0.73 -10.53
CA TYR A 131 -7.69 -0.05 -11.34
C TYR A 131 -8.99 0.02 -10.54
N PRO A 132 -9.34 1.16 -9.91
CA PRO A 132 -10.51 1.25 -9.05
C PRO A 132 -11.78 0.90 -9.82
N LYS A 133 -12.54 -0.09 -9.35
CA LYS A 133 -13.81 -0.48 -9.99
C LYS A 133 -14.94 0.46 -9.62
N GLU A 134 -14.89 1.01 -8.41
CA GLU A 134 -15.86 1.97 -7.89
C GLU A 134 -15.18 3.31 -7.61
N GLY A 135 -15.93 4.40 -7.79
CA GLY A 135 -15.45 5.72 -7.45
C GLY A 135 -15.53 5.93 -5.93
N GLY A 136 -14.61 6.70 -5.37
CA GLY A 136 -14.62 7.01 -3.95
C GLY A 136 -13.23 7.15 -3.39
N LEU A 137 -13.06 6.80 -2.11
CA LEU A 137 -11.74 6.72 -1.52
C LEU A 137 -11.03 5.48 -2.04
N GLN A 138 -9.77 5.63 -2.41
CA GLN A 138 -8.87 4.56 -2.80
C GLN A 138 -7.64 4.67 -1.92
N THR A 139 -7.19 3.55 -1.38
CA THR A 139 -6.07 3.50 -0.44
C THR A 139 -4.97 2.63 -0.99
N ALA A 140 -3.74 3.10 -0.90
CA ALA A 140 -2.54 2.29 -1.03
C ALA A 140 -1.90 2.14 0.36
N LEU A 141 -1.60 0.90 0.72
CA LEU A 141 -1.08 0.50 2.03
C LEU A 141 0.20 -0.29 1.81
N LEU A 142 1.27 0.13 2.49
CA LEU A 142 2.50 -0.62 2.61
C LEU A 142 2.81 -0.80 4.09
N VAL A 143 2.82 -2.03 4.58
CA VAL A 143 3.02 -2.31 6.00
C VAL A 143 4.12 -3.36 6.20
N PRO A 144 5.13 -3.08 7.04
CA PRO A 144 6.07 -4.09 7.48
C PRO A 144 5.41 -5.07 8.46
N CYS A 145 5.67 -6.35 8.24
CA CYS A 145 5.14 -7.47 8.99
C CYS A 145 6.27 -8.27 9.62
N TRP A 146 5.99 -8.92 10.74
CA TRP A 146 6.91 -9.84 11.38
C TRP A 146 6.19 -11.06 11.95
N LYS A 147 6.93 -12.15 12.11
CA LYS A 147 6.47 -13.38 12.74
C LYS A 147 7.61 -13.97 13.55
N GLN A 148 7.31 -14.53 14.71
CA GLN A 148 8.31 -15.23 15.50
C GLN A 148 8.65 -16.59 14.86
N LYS A 149 9.93 -16.94 14.75
CA LYS A 149 10.34 -18.24 14.17
C LYS A 149 9.97 -19.43 15.05
N SER A 150 9.90 -19.22 16.36
CA SER A 150 9.57 -20.27 17.33
C SER A 150 8.93 -19.69 18.57
N ALA A 151 7.78 -20.25 18.98
CA ALA A 151 7.10 -19.89 20.24
C ALA A 151 8.00 -20.02 21.49
N ALA A 152 9.07 -20.83 21.42
CA ALA A 152 10.00 -21.04 22.53
C ALA A 152 10.80 -19.78 22.93
N PHE A 153 10.89 -18.76 22.07
CA PHE A 153 11.59 -17.52 22.41
C PHE A 153 10.84 -16.63 23.40
N GLY A 154 9.54 -16.89 23.67
CA GLY A 154 8.79 -16.24 24.75
C GLY A 154 8.43 -14.77 24.51
N TYR A 155 8.55 -14.26 23.28
CA TYR A 155 8.03 -12.93 22.92
C TYR A 155 6.50 -12.97 22.78
N PRO A 156 5.80 -11.85 23.06
CA PRO A 156 4.34 -11.76 22.90
C PRO A 156 3.95 -11.54 21.43
N VAL A 157 4.53 -12.32 20.51
CA VAL A 157 4.33 -12.24 19.06
C VAL A 157 3.92 -13.62 18.56
N SER A 158 3.05 -13.68 17.56
CA SER A 158 2.62 -14.96 16.99
C SER A 158 3.80 -15.67 16.30
N ALA A 159 3.89 -16.99 16.50
CA ALA A 159 4.81 -17.85 15.77
C ALA A 159 4.16 -18.50 14.53
N ASP A 160 2.83 -18.45 14.46
CA ASP A 160 2.05 -19.11 13.43
C ASP A 160 1.70 -18.14 12.29
N GLU A 161 1.42 -16.87 12.63
CA GLU A 161 0.92 -15.86 11.70
C GLU A 161 1.79 -14.59 11.73
N PHE A 162 1.92 -13.96 10.56
CA PHE A 162 2.53 -12.63 10.47
C PHE A 162 1.57 -11.59 11.06
N VAL A 163 2.12 -10.67 11.84
CA VAL A 163 1.38 -9.54 12.41
C VAL A 163 2.06 -8.24 12.01
N ALA A 164 1.30 -7.14 12.05
CA ALA A 164 1.86 -5.81 11.82
C ALA A 164 2.95 -5.51 12.85
N TYR A 165 4.07 -4.96 12.39
CA TYR A 165 5.18 -4.60 13.25
C TYR A 165 4.79 -3.40 14.13
N PRO A 166 4.69 -3.55 15.47
CA PRO A 166 4.07 -2.55 16.33
C PRO A 166 5.08 -1.54 16.92
N MET A 167 6.37 -1.63 16.59
CA MET A 167 7.38 -0.79 17.26
C MET A 167 7.49 0.60 16.64
N VAL A 168 7.83 1.57 17.50
CA VAL A 168 8.06 2.98 17.14
C VAL A 168 9.31 3.17 16.27
N ASP A 169 10.31 2.28 16.42
CA ASP A 169 11.54 2.37 15.65
C ASP A 169 11.39 1.73 14.27
N PRO A 170 11.62 2.48 13.17
CA PRO A 170 11.57 1.92 11.83
C PRO A 170 12.67 0.87 11.67
N LEU A 171 12.36 -0.18 10.92
CA LEU A 171 13.31 -1.24 10.56
C LEU A 171 13.75 -1.18 9.10
N LEU A 172 12.98 -0.47 8.29
CA LEU A 172 13.14 -0.40 6.85
C LEU A 172 13.38 1.05 6.43
N HIS A 173 14.30 1.22 5.49
CA HIS A 173 14.33 2.40 4.64
C HIS A 173 13.44 2.14 3.44
N MET A 174 12.57 3.08 3.11
CA MET A 174 11.68 3.00 1.97
C MET A 174 11.93 4.18 1.04
N ASP A 175 12.10 3.87 -0.23
CA ASP A 175 12.06 4.81 -1.35
C ASP A 175 10.85 4.41 -2.19
N ALA A 176 9.78 5.20 -2.16
CA ALA A 176 8.51 4.82 -2.76
C ALA A 176 7.80 6.00 -3.43
N GLU A 177 7.15 5.72 -4.54
CA GLU A 177 6.25 6.60 -5.26
C GLU A 177 4.86 5.97 -5.29
N PHE A 178 3.86 6.70 -4.78
CA PHE A 178 2.45 6.34 -4.87
C PHE A 178 1.74 7.36 -5.75
N ALA A 179 1.39 6.94 -6.97
CA ALA A 179 0.76 7.78 -7.97
C ALA A 179 -0.73 7.43 -8.12
N PHE A 180 -1.59 8.37 -7.75
CA PHE A 180 -3.03 8.31 -7.94
C PHE A 180 -3.40 9.15 -9.16
N ARG A 181 -3.60 8.50 -10.29
CA ARG A 181 -3.92 9.15 -11.56
C ARG A 181 -5.42 9.24 -11.75
N ASN A 182 -5.92 10.47 -11.80
CA ASN A 182 -7.27 10.82 -12.22
C ASN A 182 -7.21 11.55 -13.58
N PRO A 183 -7.58 10.89 -14.69
CA PRO A 183 -7.57 11.52 -16.01
C PRO A 183 -8.53 12.71 -16.10
N TYR A 184 -9.53 12.76 -15.21
CA TYR A 184 -10.60 13.74 -15.20
C TYR A 184 -10.28 15.04 -14.42
N GLY A 185 -9.01 15.28 -14.07
CA GLY A 185 -8.57 16.52 -13.41
C GLY A 185 -8.93 16.60 -11.91
N PHE A 186 -8.90 17.81 -11.33
CA PHE A 186 -9.15 18.12 -9.90
C PHE A 186 -10.61 17.91 -9.44
N LEU A 187 -11.45 17.38 -10.32
CA LEU A 187 -12.88 17.22 -10.12
C LEU A 187 -13.30 16.25 -8.98
N PRO A 188 -12.55 15.21 -8.55
CA PRO A 188 -13.06 14.28 -7.56
C PRO A 188 -13.43 14.96 -6.23
N GLY A 189 -12.53 15.75 -5.63
CA GLY A 189 -12.80 16.42 -4.35
C GLY A 189 -13.92 17.46 -4.44
N LEU A 190 -14.02 18.16 -5.58
CA LEU A 190 -14.96 19.26 -5.79
C LEU A 190 -16.35 18.78 -6.23
N LEU A 191 -16.41 17.73 -7.05
CA LEU A 191 -17.66 17.17 -7.54
C LEU A 191 -18.31 16.20 -6.55
N TYR A 192 -17.56 15.43 -5.75
CA TYR A 192 -18.19 14.53 -4.76
C TYR A 192 -18.96 15.28 -3.65
N GLY A 193 -18.64 16.56 -3.40
CA GLY A 193 -19.44 17.43 -2.53
C GLY A 193 -20.71 17.99 -3.19
N LEU A 194 -20.84 17.89 -4.52
CA LEU A 194 -21.90 18.50 -5.31
C LEU A 194 -22.79 17.49 -6.03
N LEU A 195 -22.29 16.28 -6.31
CA LEU A 195 -22.97 15.25 -7.10
C LEU A 195 -22.73 13.87 -6.47
N PRO A 196 -23.78 13.04 -6.31
CA PRO A 196 -23.62 11.65 -5.89
C PRO A 196 -23.15 10.81 -7.08
N PHE A 197 -21.83 10.65 -7.24
CA PHE A 197 -21.31 9.62 -8.14
C PHE A 197 -21.49 8.28 -7.44
N LYS A 198 -22.34 7.44 -8.03
CA LYS A 198 -22.50 6.02 -7.70
C LYS A 198 -21.60 5.22 -8.62
#